data_AF-A0A7X6VTN2-F1
#
_entry.id   AF-A0A7X6VTN2-F1
#
_cell.length_a   1.000
_cell.length_b   1.000
_cell.length_c   1.000
_cell.angle_alpha   90.00
_cell.angle_beta   90.00
_cell.angle_gamma   90.00
#
_symmetry.space_group_name_H-M   'P 1'
#
loop_
_entity.id
_entity.type
_entity.pdbx_description
1 polymer ?
#
loop_
_entity_poly.entity_id
_entity_poly.type
_entity_poly.pdbx_seq_one_letter_code
_entity_poly.pdbx_strand_id
1 'polypeptide(L)'
;NPMKIEQRIGRVDRIGQQREVLVYNLILADTVENRVKAVLEEKLSVILKELGKNKTANQILVGFAAETNDLIENAKKKLKSKNLDFIVANDVTQEGAGFATDTNIVTLIDRDGTTKSLPLMSKEDVATAIIDKVVELF
;
A
#
# COMPACT_ATOMS: atom_id res chain seq x y z
N ASN A 1 -17.91 -3.24 -5.41
CA ASN A 1 -17.27 -2.55 -4.27
C ASN A 1 -16.06 -3.40 -3.86
N PRO A 2 -14.84 -2.99 -4.25
CA PRO A 2 -13.60 -3.71 -3.96
C PRO A 2 -13.39 -3.98 -2.47
N MET A 3 -13.72 -3.01 -1.62
CA MET A 3 -13.66 -3.12 -0.16
C MET A 3 -14.59 -4.22 0.39
N LYS A 4 -15.76 -4.42 -0.21
CA LYS A 4 -16.65 -5.55 0.15
C LYS A 4 -16.06 -6.90 -0.26
N ILE A 5 -15.28 -6.95 -1.34
CA ILE A 5 -14.61 -8.18 -1.79
C ILE A 5 -13.44 -8.48 -0.85
N GLU A 6 -12.58 -7.51 -0.54
CA GLU A 6 -11.49 -7.65 0.42
C GLU A 6 -12.00 -8.04 1.82
N GLN A 7 -13.06 -7.40 2.31
CA GLN A 7 -13.69 -7.77 3.58
C GLN A 7 -14.28 -9.19 3.54
N ARG A 8 -14.77 -9.68 2.39
CA ARG A 8 -15.24 -11.05 2.23
C ARG A 8 -14.08 -12.04 2.20
N ILE A 9 -12.98 -11.71 1.53
CA ILE A 9 -11.77 -12.52 1.50
C ILE A 9 -11.15 -12.61 2.90
N GLY A 10 -11.02 -11.49 3.62
CA GLY A 10 -10.53 -11.47 5.00
C GLY A 10 -11.44 -12.21 6.00
N ARG A 11 -12.72 -12.43 5.67
CA ARG A 11 -13.61 -13.30 6.46
C ARG A 11 -13.33 -14.79 6.23
N VAL A 12 -12.90 -15.18 5.04
CA VAL A 12 -12.51 -16.59 4.75
C VAL A 12 -11.31 -17.00 5.60
N ASP A 13 -10.35 -16.09 5.76
CA ASP A 13 -9.18 -16.28 6.62
C ASP A 13 -9.58 -16.45 8.10
N ARG A 14 -10.50 -15.60 8.58
CA ARG A 14 -10.97 -15.59 9.97
C ARG A 14 -11.81 -16.80 10.40
N ILE A 15 -12.29 -17.63 9.45
CA ILE A 15 -13.10 -18.84 9.72
C ILE A 15 -12.23 -20.09 9.96
N GLY A 16 -10.89 -19.95 9.97
CA GLY A 16 -9.99 -21.05 10.34
C GLY A 16 -9.69 -22.01 9.18
N GLN A 17 -9.66 -21.49 7.96
CA GLN A 17 -9.29 -22.22 6.76
C GLN A 17 -7.91 -22.89 6.93
N GLN A 18 -7.84 -24.21 6.70
CA GLN A 18 -6.62 -25.03 6.94
C GLN A 18 -5.73 -25.19 5.69
N ARG A 19 -6.07 -24.54 4.58
CA ARG A 19 -5.37 -24.68 3.29
C ARG A 19 -5.39 -23.36 2.52
N GLU A 20 -4.36 -23.12 1.72
CA GLU A 20 -4.25 -21.91 0.89
C GLU A 20 -5.48 -21.75 -0.03
N VAL A 21 -6.03 -20.53 -0.08
CA VAL A 21 -7.18 -20.18 -0.94
C VAL A 21 -6.76 -19.09 -1.89
N LEU A 22 -6.81 -19.41 -3.18
CA LEU A 22 -6.55 -18.45 -4.24
C LEU A 22 -7.87 -17.86 -4.72
N VAL A 23 -7.98 -16.54 -4.66
CA VAL A 23 -9.17 -15.81 -5.14
C VAL A 23 -8.77 -15.07 -6.40
N TYR A 24 -9.42 -15.45 -7.51
CA TYR A 24 -9.18 -14.85 -8.81
C TYR A 24 -10.36 -13.96 -9.21
N ASN A 25 -10.08 -12.72 -9.60
CA ASN A 25 -11.01 -11.92 -10.38
C ASN A 25 -10.70 -12.13 -11.86
N LEU A 26 -11.53 -12.89 -12.55
CA LEU A 26 -11.39 -13.14 -13.98
C LEU A 26 -12.03 -11.99 -14.76
N ILE A 27 -11.28 -11.46 -15.73
CA ILE A 27 -11.74 -10.43 -16.66
C ILE A 27 -11.39 -10.92 -18.05
N LEU A 28 -12.40 -11.04 -18.91
CA LEU A 28 -12.22 -11.45 -20.31
C LEU A 28 -11.83 -10.23 -21.15
N ALA A 29 -10.97 -10.44 -22.14
CA ALA A 29 -10.67 -9.41 -23.13
C ALA A 29 -11.94 -9.02 -23.91
N ASP A 30 -11.96 -7.79 -24.42
CA ASP A 30 -13.06 -7.25 -25.24
C ASP A 30 -14.44 -7.20 -24.55
N THR A 31 -14.49 -7.28 -23.22
CA THR A 31 -15.74 -7.10 -22.46
C THR A 31 -15.86 -5.71 -21.83
N VAL A 32 -17.07 -5.39 -21.36
CA VAL A 32 -17.36 -4.15 -20.63
C VAL A 32 -16.54 -4.08 -19.34
N GLU A 33 -16.35 -5.19 -18.64
CA GLU A 33 -15.57 -5.29 -17.41
C GLU A 33 -14.10 -4.93 -17.65
N ASN A 34 -13.51 -5.41 -18.74
CA ASN A 34 -12.13 -5.05 -19.12
C ASN A 34 -12.01 -3.56 -19.38
N ARG A 35 -12.98 -2.98 -20.12
CA ARG A 35 -13.01 -1.54 -20.35
C ARG A 35 -13.17 -0.75 -19.05
N VAL A 36 -14.04 -1.19 -18.15
CA VAL A 36 -14.22 -0.53 -16.84
C VAL A 36 -12.93 -0.58 -16.02
N LYS A 37 -12.24 -1.73 -15.97
CA LYS A 37 -10.95 -1.85 -15.29
C LYS A 37 -9.92 -0.89 -15.89
N ALA A 38 -9.78 -0.85 -17.21
CA ALA A 38 -8.83 0.01 -17.89
C ALA A 38 -9.08 1.51 -17.57
N VAL A 39 -10.34 1.94 -17.62
CA VAL A 39 -10.73 3.32 -17.28
C VAL A 39 -10.45 3.65 -15.81
N LEU A 40 -10.68 2.70 -14.90
CA LEU A 40 -10.38 2.89 -13.48
C LEU A 40 -8.88 3.02 -13.22
N GLU A 41 -8.07 2.15 -13.85
CA GLU A 41 -6.60 2.19 -13.72
C GLU A 41 -6.02 3.48 -14.31
N GLU A 42 -6.52 3.91 -15.47
CA GLU A 42 -6.13 5.17 -16.09
C GLU A 42 -6.47 6.36 -15.18
N LYS A 43 -7.72 6.45 -14.71
CA LYS A 43 -8.17 7.53 -13.81
C LYS A 43 -7.36 7.56 -12.51
N LEU A 44 -7.10 6.41 -11.90
CA LEU A 44 -6.31 6.33 -10.68
C LEU A 44 -4.87 6.79 -10.91
N SER A 45 -4.27 6.38 -12.05
CA SER A 45 -2.94 6.83 -12.48
C SER A 45 -2.87 8.34 -12.66
N VAL A 46 -3.89 8.93 -13.30
CA VAL A 46 -3.99 10.38 -13.49
C VAL A 46 -4.11 11.09 -12.14
N ILE A 47 -5.03 10.68 -11.26
CA ILE A 47 -5.22 11.30 -9.94
C ILE A 47 -3.91 11.29 -9.14
N LEU A 48 -3.23 10.15 -9.09
CA LEU A 48 -1.98 10.01 -8.34
C LEU A 48 -0.86 10.88 -8.91
N LYS A 49 -0.74 10.98 -10.25
CA LYS A 49 0.25 11.85 -10.89
C LYS A 49 -0.06 13.32 -10.64
N GLU A 50 -1.32 13.73 -10.74
CA GLU A 50 -1.72 15.13 -10.51
C GLU A 50 -1.52 15.55 -9.06
N LEU A 51 -1.75 14.66 -8.08
CA LEU A 51 -1.44 14.92 -6.67
C LEU A 51 0.05 15.15 -6.43
N GLY A 52 0.91 14.34 -7.05
CA GLY A 52 2.36 14.51 -6.96
C GLY A 52 2.85 15.76 -7.70
N LYS A 53 2.30 16.04 -8.89
CA LYS A 53 2.73 17.15 -9.76
C LYS A 53 2.31 18.51 -9.22
N ASN A 54 1.07 18.64 -8.74
CA ASN A 54 0.51 19.90 -8.25
C ASN A 54 0.70 20.07 -6.73
N LYS A 55 1.60 19.29 -6.13
CA LYS A 55 1.89 19.36 -4.71
C LYS A 55 2.43 20.75 -4.35
N THR A 56 1.75 21.43 -3.44
CA THR A 56 2.21 22.73 -2.92
C THR A 56 3.41 22.55 -1.97
N ALA A 57 4.15 23.63 -1.73
CA ALA A 57 5.35 23.59 -0.87
C ALA A 57 5.07 23.09 0.56
N ASN A 58 3.87 23.34 1.09
CA ASN A 58 3.49 22.98 2.46
C ASN A 58 2.66 21.68 2.53
N GLN A 59 2.67 20.88 1.46
CA GLN A 59 1.93 19.63 1.41
C GLN A 59 2.90 18.45 1.39
N ILE A 60 2.71 17.54 2.34
CA ILE A 60 3.44 16.29 2.43
C ILE A 60 2.57 15.17 1.82
N LEU A 61 3.14 14.42 0.89
CA LEU A 61 2.48 13.32 0.20
C LEU A 61 3.13 11.99 0.59
N VAL A 62 2.41 11.23 1.41
CA VAL A 62 2.84 9.92 1.92
C VAL A 62 2.18 8.80 1.13
N GLY A 63 2.98 7.86 0.62
CA GLY A 63 2.47 6.65 -0.01
C GLY A 63 2.44 5.46 0.93
N PHE A 64 1.63 4.46 0.59
CA PHE A 64 1.66 3.13 1.19
C PHE A 64 1.83 2.07 0.11
N ALA A 65 2.67 1.07 0.38
CA ALA A 65 2.86 -0.10 -0.46
C ALA A 65 2.79 -1.36 0.40
N ALA A 66 1.97 -2.32 0.00
CA ALA A 66 1.94 -3.66 0.56
C ALA A 66 2.10 -4.63 -0.62
N GLU A 67 3.20 -5.37 -0.63
CA GLU A 67 3.54 -6.33 -1.68
C GLU A 67 4.25 -7.53 -1.07
N THR A 68 4.07 -8.70 -1.69
CA THR A 68 4.67 -9.95 -1.24
C THR A 68 6.05 -10.21 -1.85
N ASN A 69 6.38 -9.58 -2.98
CA ASN A 69 7.64 -9.76 -3.70
C ASN A 69 8.25 -8.40 -4.06
N ASP A 70 9.58 -8.28 -4.00
CA ASP A 70 10.35 -7.10 -4.40
C ASP A 70 9.85 -5.77 -3.76
N LEU A 71 9.29 -5.85 -2.55
CA LEU A 71 8.58 -4.76 -1.87
C LEU A 71 9.35 -3.44 -1.88
N ILE A 72 10.63 -3.47 -1.51
CA ILE A 72 11.47 -2.27 -1.41
C ILE A 72 11.72 -1.64 -2.78
N GLU A 73 12.04 -2.45 -3.79
CA GLU A 73 12.29 -1.96 -5.15
C GLU A 73 11.02 -1.36 -5.76
N ASN A 74 9.88 -2.02 -5.58
CA ASN A 74 8.60 -1.53 -6.09
C ASN A 74 8.12 -0.30 -5.33
N ALA A 75 8.35 -0.22 -4.01
CA ALA A 75 8.10 0.97 -3.23
C ALA A 75 8.97 2.17 -3.69
N LYS A 76 10.26 1.96 -3.94
CA LYS A 76 11.15 3.01 -4.50
C LYS A 76 10.71 3.50 -5.88
N LYS A 77 10.25 2.60 -6.77
CA LYS A 77 9.68 2.98 -8.07
C LYS A 77 8.41 3.83 -7.90
N LYS A 78 7.51 3.45 -6.98
CA LYS A 78 6.29 4.21 -6.66
C LYS A 78 6.59 5.58 -6.07
N LEU A 79 7.56 5.66 -5.16
CA LEU A 79 8.05 6.90 -4.55
C LEU A 79 8.46 7.93 -5.62
N LYS A 80 9.34 7.52 -6.54
CA LYS A 80 9.82 8.39 -7.64
C LYS A 80 8.72 8.74 -8.63
N SER A 81 8.00 7.74 -9.13
CA SER A 81 6.98 7.95 -10.18
C SER A 81 5.79 8.80 -9.75
N LYS A 82 5.48 8.82 -8.45
CA LYS A 82 4.36 9.59 -7.87
C LYS A 82 4.79 10.86 -7.14
N ASN A 83 6.09 11.21 -7.17
CA ASN A 83 6.63 12.39 -6.49
C ASN A 83 6.26 12.48 -5.00
N LEU A 84 6.36 11.36 -4.29
CA LEU A 84 6.06 11.27 -2.85
C LEU A 84 7.22 11.83 -2.01
N ASP A 85 6.93 12.27 -0.80
CA ASP A 85 7.97 12.65 0.18
C ASP A 85 8.55 11.42 0.87
N PHE A 86 7.71 10.48 1.24
CA PHE A 86 8.15 9.15 1.64
C PHE A 86 7.06 8.11 1.36
N ILE A 87 7.45 6.84 1.41
CA ILE A 87 6.53 5.71 1.26
C ILE A 87 6.71 4.72 2.41
N VAL A 88 5.58 4.26 2.95
CA VAL A 88 5.52 3.21 3.96
C VAL A 88 5.38 1.87 3.24
N ALA A 89 6.39 1.01 3.36
CA ALA A 89 6.40 -0.32 2.78
C ALA A 89 6.06 -1.36 3.85
N ASN A 90 4.86 -1.91 3.79
CA ASN A 90 4.36 -2.94 4.71
C ASN A 90 4.76 -4.32 4.20
N ASP A 91 5.57 -5.03 4.98
CA ASP A 91 5.93 -6.41 4.71
C ASP A 91 4.84 -7.35 5.25
N VAL A 92 3.92 -7.73 4.37
CA VAL A 92 2.78 -8.61 4.70
C VAL A 92 3.15 -10.09 4.70
N THR A 93 4.43 -10.45 4.46
CA THR A 93 4.88 -11.84 4.35
C THR A 93 5.33 -12.42 5.68
N GLN A 94 5.65 -11.57 6.66
CA GLN A 94 6.16 -12.00 7.95
C GLN A 94 5.05 -12.35 8.94
N GLU A 95 5.32 -13.35 9.78
CA GLU A 95 4.40 -13.83 10.80
C GLU A 95 4.07 -12.69 11.78
N GLY A 96 2.77 -12.37 11.91
CA GLY A 96 2.30 -11.23 12.71
C GLY A 96 2.16 -9.89 11.98
N ALA A 97 2.57 -9.75 10.72
CA ALA A 97 2.50 -8.49 9.95
C ALA A 97 1.34 -8.43 8.92
N GLY A 98 0.33 -9.30 9.07
CA GLY A 98 -0.80 -9.42 8.16
C GLY A 98 -1.96 -8.45 8.45
N PHE A 99 -2.91 -8.38 7.52
CA PHE A 99 -4.10 -7.50 7.67
C PHE A 99 -4.98 -7.86 8.88
N ALA A 100 -4.95 -9.12 9.32
CA ALA A 100 -5.80 -9.65 10.39
C ALA A 100 -5.18 -9.59 11.80
N THR A 101 -3.94 -9.13 11.94
CA THR A 101 -3.24 -8.97 13.23
C THR A 101 -3.19 -7.50 13.65
N ASP A 102 -3.02 -7.23 14.93
CA ASP A 102 -2.92 -5.85 15.45
C ASP A 102 -1.51 -5.26 15.29
N THR A 103 -0.59 -6.02 14.69
CA THR A 103 0.81 -5.67 14.51
C THR A 103 1.20 -5.57 13.03
N ASN A 104 2.26 -4.83 12.74
CA ASN A 104 2.75 -4.60 11.40
C ASN A 104 4.29 -4.47 11.41
N ILE A 105 4.93 -4.84 10.30
CA ILE A 105 6.36 -4.63 10.07
C ILE A 105 6.47 -3.73 8.84
N VAL A 106 7.01 -2.54 9.04
CA VAL A 106 7.07 -1.54 7.97
C VAL A 106 8.48 -0.98 7.80
N THR A 107 8.83 -0.68 6.56
CA THR A 107 10.01 0.10 6.23
C THR A 107 9.57 1.46 5.70
N LEU A 108 10.03 2.53 6.35
CA LEU A 108 9.87 3.88 5.84
C LEU A 108 10.98 4.15 4.82
N ILE A 109 10.62 4.61 3.63
CA ILE A 109 11.56 4.91 2.54
C ILE A 109 11.39 6.37 2.16
N ASP A 110 12.42 7.18 2.43
CA ASP A 110 12.45 8.62 2.18
C ASP A 110 12.82 8.92 0.72
N ARG A 111 12.56 10.15 0.25
CA ARG A 111 12.71 10.60 -1.13
C ARG A 111 14.13 10.46 -1.67
N ASP A 112 15.13 10.60 -0.80
CA ASP A 112 16.55 10.41 -1.10
C ASP A 112 16.94 8.92 -1.23
N GLY A 113 16.03 8.00 -0.88
CA GLY A 113 16.22 6.57 -0.88
C GLY A 113 16.66 6.00 0.47
N THR A 114 16.83 6.83 1.50
CA THR A 114 17.13 6.41 2.86
C THR A 114 16.00 5.55 3.42
N THR A 115 16.36 4.44 4.05
CA THR A 115 15.39 3.47 4.58
C THR A 115 15.51 3.34 6.09
N LYS A 116 14.38 3.37 6.80
CA LYS A 116 14.27 3.08 8.23
C LYS A 116 13.33 1.89 8.42
N SER A 117 13.87 0.73 8.75
CA SER A 117 13.07 -0.43 9.13
C SER A 117 12.55 -0.23 10.55
N LEU A 118 11.25 -0.41 10.75
CA LEU A 118 10.65 -0.47 12.07
C LEU A 118 10.53 -1.95 12.50
N PRO A 119 10.69 -2.25 13.80
CA PRO A 119 10.45 -3.60 14.30
C PRO A 119 8.96 -3.98 14.17
N LEU A 120 8.62 -5.22 14.54
CA LEU A 120 7.22 -5.60 14.72
C LEU A 120 6.62 -4.74 15.83
N MET A 121 5.64 -3.93 15.48
CA MET A 121 4.99 -2.98 16.38
C MET A 121 3.47 -3.04 16.20
N SER A 122 2.71 -2.49 17.16
CA SER A 122 1.27 -2.35 16.98
C SER A 122 0.95 -1.40 15.82
N LYS A 123 -0.25 -1.52 15.24
CA LYS A 123 -0.72 -0.60 14.20
C LYS A 123 -0.77 0.85 14.70
N GLU A 124 -1.10 1.05 15.97
CA GLU A 124 -1.12 2.34 16.64
C GLU A 124 0.30 2.94 16.75
N ASP A 125 1.29 2.13 17.13
CA ASP A 125 2.67 2.57 17.21
C ASP A 125 3.25 2.89 15.82
N VAL A 126 2.92 2.08 14.81
CA VAL A 126 3.29 2.36 13.42
C VAL A 126 2.66 3.66 12.94
N ALA A 127 1.38 3.90 13.25
CA ALA A 127 0.73 5.16 12.92
C ALA A 127 1.43 6.35 13.59
N THR A 128 1.82 6.21 14.85
CA THR A 128 2.58 7.23 15.59
C THR A 128 3.91 7.52 14.91
N ALA A 129 4.69 6.49 14.57
CA ALA A 129 5.97 6.63 13.88
C ALA A 129 5.84 7.31 12.49
N ILE A 130 4.74 7.07 11.77
CA ILE A 130 4.46 7.74 10.50
C ILE A 130 4.17 9.22 10.72
N ILE A 131 3.38 9.58 11.74
CA ILE A 131 3.09 10.98 12.06
C ILE A 131 4.34 11.71 12.55
N ASP A 132 5.17 11.08 13.39
CA ASP A 132 6.46 11.64 13.80
C ASP A 132 7.33 11.97 12.59
N LYS A 133 7.38 11.07 11.61
CA LYS A 133 8.11 11.30 10.35
C LYS A 133 7.50 12.44 9.52
N VAL A 134 6.18 12.60 9.51
CA VAL A 134 5.53 13.75 8.86
C VAL A 134 5.92 15.06 9.56
N VAL A 135 5.99 15.07 10.90
CA VAL A 135 6.41 16.24 11.68
C VAL A 135 7.88 16.60 11.42
N GLU A 136 8.76 15.62 11.25
CA GLU A 136 10.17 15.85 10.87
C GLU A 136 10.34 16.54 9.49
N LEU A 137 9.34 16.42 8.60
CA LEU A 137 9.36 16.98 7.25
C LEU A 137 8.67 18.35 7.14
N PHE A 138 8.04 18.82 8.22
CA PHE A 138 7.48 20.16 8.34
C PHE A 138 8.58 21.19 8.64
#